data_AF-A0A0K0WUL7-F1
#
_entry.id   AF-A0A0K0WUL7-F1
#
_cell.length_a   1.000
_cell.length_b   1.000
_cell.length_c   1.000
_cell.angle_alpha   90.00
_cell.angle_beta   90.00
_cell.angle_gamma   90.00
#
_symmetry.space_group_name_H-M   'P 1'
#
loop_
_entity.id
_entity.type
_entity.pdbx_description
1 polymer ?
#
loop_
_entity_poly.entity_id
_entity_poly.type
_entity_poly.pdbx_seq_one_letter_code
_entity_poly.pdbx_strand_id
1 'polypeptide(L)'
;MKLLLAFVLCVLTCQLSVSGFTLQFTGNSEVIKELIEPLTLKCSFQILDDQEMEKSTTQSIYIFHETKGFIATLSKDQPLVTTNLEINSTSVEGELYYNVSKDSYLQITWQNPTSSESGKYFCGAHVQNSKEKSESFGRMLTITVERPTFDDLLKNVVGIKKQTEENRKRLQSNEQRIKSIEENFRSNLIDLNIFKDKLIKFEEGSSNSQTEWMREIYKDMNNQVLKNANTQVFLWQHLNVTNSTLSALTNPLFLASTRYNGTLYLLSNARLINNSLLAQEICELLGGYLVEVNTRNEFDFLRNFLKSVKSPPESVYTGGTDEDHEGYWINRFSQTPMKTFWASHQPDDGSLAQHCQTFWQKYDWYMDDLECVHKPNSDSTVGFMCEIQK
;
A
#
# COMPACT_ATOMS: atom_id res chain seq x y z
N MET A 1 -31.36 16.86 -45.73
CA MET A 1 -32.67 16.84 -45.06
C MET A 1 -32.50 15.93 -43.85
N LYS A 2 -31.97 16.50 -42.76
CA LYS A 2 -32.71 16.95 -41.57
C LYS A 2 -33.29 15.76 -40.79
N LEU A 3 -32.65 15.45 -39.66
CA LEU A 3 -33.18 15.66 -38.30
C LEU A 3 -34.03 14.45 -37.89
N LEU A 4 -33.60 13.63 -36.94
CA LEU A 4 -33.99 13.64 -35.51
C LEU A 4 -33.72 12.18 -35.03
N LEU A 5 -33.32 11.82 -33.82
CA LEU A 5 -33.38 12.44 -32.50
C LEU A 5 -32.28 11.80 -31.65
N ALA A 6 -31.41 12.65 -31.10
CA ALA A 6 -30.68 12.33 -29.89
C ALA A 6 -31.67 12.28 -28.73
N PHE A 7 -31.68 11.17 -27.99
CA PHE A 7 -32.36 11.05 -26.71
C PHE A 7 -31.40 10.34 -25.75
N VAL A 8 -31.46 10.74 -24.48
CA VAL A 8 -30.75 10.18 -23.32
C VAL A 8 -29.27 10.63 -23.23
N LEU A 9 -28.76 11.41 -22.25
CA LEU A 9 -29.21 11.79 -20.91
C LEU A 9 -29.06 13.32 -20.74
N CYS A 10 -30.17 14.02 -20.52
CA CYS A 10 -30.16 15.28 -19.78
C CYS A 10 -30.56 14.91 -18.34
N VAL A 11 -29.57 14.56 -17.51
CA VAL A 11 -29.80 14.51 -16.07
C VAL A 11 -29.94 15.96 -15.62
N LEU A 12 -31.12 16.30 -15.11
CA LEU A 12 -31.36 17.55 -14.42
C LEU A 12 -30.38 17.67 -13.24
N THR A 13 -29.23 18.30 -13.44
CA THR A 13 -28.64 19.11 -12.38
C THR A 13 -29.38 20.45 -12.43
N CYS A 14 -30.49 20.53 -11.69
CA CYS A 14 -31.07 21.82 -11.33
C CYS A 14 -30.07 22.51 -10.38
N GLN A 15 -29.02 23.12 -10.94
CA GLN A 15 -28.23 24.10 -10.20
C GLN A 15 -29.08 25.36 -10.08
N LEU A 16 -29.93 25.38 -9.05
CA LEU A 16 -30.46 26.62 -8.50
C LEU A 16 -29.28 27.38 -7.87
N SER A 17 -28.52 28.11 -8.67
CA SER A 17 -27.61 29.15 -8.18
C SER A 17 -28.45 30.39 -7.88
N VAL A 18 -29.09 30.38 -6.71
CA VAL A 18 -29.86 31.53 -6.20
C VAL A 18 -29.13 32.05 -4.97
N SER A 19 -27.91 32.58 -5.16
CA SER A 19 -27.14 33.44 -4.23
C SER A 19 -25.67 33.44 -4.67
N GLY A 20 -24.94 34.55 -4.51
CA GLY A 20 -23.49 34.68 -4.83
C GLY A 20 -22.55 33.86 -3.93
N PHE A 21 -23.00 32.71 -3.44
CA PHE A 21 -22.25 31.79 -2.60
C PHE A 21 -22.41 30.37 -3.15
N THR A 22 -21.34 29.58 -3.13
CA THR A 22 -21.37 28.17 -3.52
C THR A 22 -20.82 27.30 -2.40
N LEU A 23 -21.64 26.38 -1.92
CA LEU A 23 -21.22 25.30 -1.00
C LEU A 23 -21.17 23.99 -1.78
N GLN A 24 -19.99 23.37 -1.80
CA GLN A 24 -19.74 22.04 -2.34
C GLN A 24 -19.43 21.06 -1.21
N PHE A 25 -20.04 19.89 -1.29
CA PHE A 25 -19.73 18.79 -0.38
C PHE A 25 -19.57 17.52 -1.22
N THR A 26 -18.37 16.95 -1.19
CA THR A 26 -18.00 15.79 -2.02
C THR A 26 -17.39 14.68 -1.18
N GLY A 27 -17.68 13.44 -1.56
CA GLY A 27 -16.99 12.25 -1.10
C GLY A 27 -16.16 11.66 -2.24
N ASN A 28 -15.11 10.91 -1.91
CA ASN A 28 -14.36 10.15 -2.93
C ASN A 28 -15.20 9.04 -3.56
N SER A 29 -16.18 8.50 -2.83
CA SER A 29 -17.23 7.60 -3.33
C SER A 29 -18.44 7.65 -2.40
N GLU A 30 -19.63 7.35 -2.92
CA GLU A 30 -20.85 7.16 -2.11
C GLU A 30 -20.90 5.78 -1.45
N VAL A 31 -20.22 4.80 -2.07
CA VAL A 31 -20.08 3.43 -1.55
C VAL A 31 -18.60 3.14 -1.36
N ILE A 32 -18.22 2.81 -0.13
CA ILE A 32 -16.84 2.54 0.28
C ILE A 32 -16.71 1.07 0.67
N LYS A 33 -15.67 0.39 0.17
CA LYS A 33 -15.36 -0.98 0.59
C LYS A 33 -14.40 -0.97 1.79
N GLU A 34 -14.85 -1.51 2.92
CA GLU A 34 -14.04 -1.64 4.14
C GLU A 34 -12.66 -2.26 3.83
N LEU A 35 -11.61 -1.76 4.47
CA LEU A 35 -10.21 -2.24 4.36
C LEU A 35 -9.56 -2.10 2.96
N ILE A 36 -10.31 -1.69 1.94
CA ILE A 36 -9.80 -1.48 0.57
C ILE A 36 -9.68 0.00 0.26
N GLU A 37 -10.73 0.78 0.59
CA GLU A 37 -10.83 2.18 0.18
C GLU A 37 -10.89 3.10 1.40
N PRO A 38 -10.08 4.18 1.45
CA PRO A 38 -10.27 5.22 2.45
C PRO A 38 -11.56 6.00 2.16
N LEU A 39 -12.18 6.56 3.19
CA LEU A 39 -13.29 7.51 3.03
C LEU A 39 -12.75 8.92 3.21
N THR A 40 -12.88 9.76 2.19
CA THR A 40 -12.53 11.18 2.24
C THR A 40 -13.76 12.02 1.97
N LEU A 41 -14.12 12.87 2.93
CA LEU A 41 -15.18 13.87 2.78
C LEU A 41 -14.55 15.25 2.74
N LYS A 42 -14.89 16.04 1.72
CA LYS A 42 -14.41 17.41 1.56
C LYS A 42 -15.59 18.36 1.44
N CYS A 43 -15.64 19.32 2.35
CA CYS A 43 -16.52 20.46 2.21
C CYS A 43 -15.75 21.71 1.82
N SER A 44 -16.25 22.41 0.82
CA SER A 44 -15.65 23.64 0.29
C SER A 44 -16.72 24.70 0.12
N PHE A 45 -16.40 25.91 0.58
CA PHE A 45 -17.26 27.07 0.51
C PHE A 45 -16.55 28.21 -0.22
N GLN A 46 -17.22 28.74 -1.25
CA GLN A 46 -16.72 29.79 -2.11
C GLN A 46 -17.68 30.98 -2.10
N ILE A 47 -17.09 32.18 -2.01
CA ILE A 47 -17.78 33.46 -2.17
C ILE A 47 -17.57 33.90 -3.62
N LEU A 48 -18.65 34.11 -4.38
CA LEU A 48 -18.58 34.57 -5.78
C LEU A 48 -18.59 36.10 -5.80
N ASP A 49 -17.82 36.68 -6.71
CA ASP A 49 -17.58 38.12 -6.80
C ASP A 49 -18.87 38.90 -7.12
N ASP A 50 -19.36 39.66 -6.15
CA ASP A 50 -20.41 40.67 -6.31
C ASP A 50 -20.07 41.86 -5.38
N GLN A 51 -20.26 43.09 -5.86
CA GLN A 51 -19.72 44.30 -5.22
C GLN A 51 -20.32 44.60 -3.82
N GLU A 52 -21.46 44.00 -3.47
CA GLU A 52 -22.01 44.07 -2.10
C GLU A 52 -21.44 42.98 -1.16
N MET A 53 -20.81 41.93 -1.72
CA MET A 53 -20.39 40.71 -1.04
C MET A 53 -18.92 40.73 -0.60
N GLU A 54 -18.12 41.70 -1.04
CA GLU A 54 -16.71 41.91 -0.64
C GLU A 54 -16.47 42.04 0.88
N LYS A 55 -17.54 42.21 1.68
CA LYS A 55 -17.48 42.30 3.16
C LYS A 55 -18.05 41.06 3.86
N SER A 56 -18.45 40.03 3.13
CA SER A 56 -18.96 38.79 3.73
C SER A 56 -17.80 37.93 4.22
N THR A 57 -17.91 37.39 5.43
CA THR A 57 -16.86 36.55 6.02
C THR A 57 -17.43 35.22 6.46
N THR A 58 -16.77 34.14 6.07
CA THR A 58 -17.07 32.79 6.57
C THR A 58 -16.73 32.74 8.05
N GLN A 59 -17.74 32.50 8.88
CA GLN A 59 -17.61 32.45 10.34
C GLN A 59 -17.28 31.04 10.81
N SER A 60 -17.91 30.04 10.20
CA SER A 60 -17.59 28.64 10.46
C SER A 60 -17.96 27.73 9.31
N ILE A 61 -17.25 26.60 9.23
CA ILE A 61 -17.57 25.45 8.37
C ILE A 61 -17.54 24.20 9.25
N TYR A 62 -18.48 23.29 9.03
CA TYR A 62 -18.57 22.07 9.81
C TYR A 62 -19.04 20.89 8.98
N ILE A 63 -18.66 19.69 9.43
CA ILE A 63 -19.19 18.41 8.95
C ILE A 63 -19.88 17.74 10.13
N PHE A 64 -21.13 17.38 9.92
CA PHE A 64 -22.02 16.77 10.90
C PHE A 64 -22.48 15.40 10.39
N HIS A 65 -22.54 14.41 11.28
CA HIS A 65 -23.07 13.09 11.01
C HIS A 65 -24.36 12.87 11.80
N GLU A 66 -25.39 12.28 11.17
CA GLU A 66 -26.72 12.18 11.75
C GLU A 66 -26.78 11.49 13.13
N THR A 67 -25.90 10.52 13.40
CA THR A 67 -25.84 9.82 14.70
C THR A 67 -24.67 10.23 15.58
N LYS A 68 -23.59 10.75 14.99
CA LYS A 68 -22.33 11.04 15.70
C LYS A 68 -22.17 12.53 16.03
N GLY A 69 -23.08 13.38 15.54
CA GLY A 69 -23.04 14.82 15.79
C GLY A 69 -21.97 15.53 14.95
N PHE A 70 -21.44 16.64 15.47
CA PHE A 70 -20.35 17.38 14.83
C PHE A 70 -19.07 16.54 14.82
N ILE A 71 -18.59 16.22 13.62
CA ILE A 71 -17.37 15.44 13.41
C ILE A 71 -16.14 16.35 13.39
N ALA A 72 -16.23 17.43 12.63
CA ALA A 72 -15.21 18.45 12.57
C ALA A 72 -15.86 19.82 12.38
N THR A 73 -15.33 20.81 13.08
CA THR A 73 -15.75 22.20 12.99
C THR A 73 -14.53 23.09 12.94
N LEU A 74 -14.57 24.08 12.06
CA LEU A 74 -13.58 25.13 11.98
C LEU A 74 -14.30 26.47 12.05
N SER A 75 -13.89 27.33 12.98
CA SER A 75 -14.50 28.64 13.20
C SER A 75 -13.46 29.74 13.25
N LYS A 76 -13.89 30.98 12.99
CA LYS A 76 -13.02 32.15 13.04
C LYS A 76 -12.41 32.39 14.43
N ASP A 77 -13.17 32.09 15.48
CA ASP A 77 -12.75 32.27 16.88
C ASP A 77 -11.84 31.14 17.39
N GLN A 78 -11.84 29.99 16.71
CA GLN A 78 -10.99 28.84 16.98
C GLN A 78 -10.34 28.36 15.68
N PRO A 79 -9.15 28.89 15.33
CA PRO A 79 -8.49 28.60 14.05
C PRO A 79 -7.90 27.18 13.96
N LEU A 80 -8.09 26.35 14.97
CA LEU A 80 -7.75 24.92 14.98
C LEU A 80 -9.03 24.12 14.78
N VAL A 81 -8.97 23.12 13.90
CA VAL A 81 -10.12 22.23 13.68
C VAL A 81 -10.44 21.49 14.98
N THR A 82 -11.65 21.66 15.48
CA THR A 82 -12.16 20.91 16.63
C THR A 82 -12.82 19.64 16.12
N THR A 83 -12.41 18.48 16.64
CA THR A 83 -12.95 17.18 16.23
C THR A 83 -13.35 16.33 17.43
N ASN A 84 -14.42 15.55 17.27
CA ASN A 84 -14.87 14.55 18.24
C ASN A 84 -14.38 13.13 17.88
N LEU A 85 -13.42 13.01 16.95
CA LEU A 85 -12.89 11.73 16.49
C LEU A 85 -11.67 11.29 17.31
N GLU A 86 -11.51 9.97 17.44
CA GLU A 86 -10.24 9.38 17.87
C GLU A 86 -9.21 9.50 16.73
N ILE A 87 -8.21 10.37 16.93
CA ILE A 87 -7.26 10.83 15.89
C ILE A 87 -6.36 9.69 15.33
N ASN A 88 -6.36 8.50 15.94
CA ASN A 88 -5.43 7.41 15.61
C ASN A 88 -5.59 6.83 14.19
N SER A 89 -6.71 7.03 13.50
CA SER A 89 -6.93 6.52 12.13
C SER A 89 -7.65 7.52 11.21
N THR A 90 -7.72 8.79 11.63
CA THR A 90 -8.45 9.85 10.95
C THR A 90 -7.58 11.07 10.81
N SER A 91 -7.39 11.57 9.58
CA SER A 91 -6.75 12.87 9.34
C SER A 91 -7.80 13.94 9.11
N VAL A 92 -7.62 15.08 9.75
CA VAL A 92 -8.50 16.23 9.63
C VAL A 92 -7.66 17.45 9.25
N GLU A 93 -8.05 18.12 8.19
CA GLU A 93 -7.41 19.34 7.71
C GLU A 93 -8.46 20.36 7.27
N GLY A 94 -8.16 21.65 7.42
CA GLY A 94 -9.09 22.69 7.03
C GLY A 94 -8.49 24.07 7.19
N GLU A 95 -8.98 25.00 6.40
CA GLU A 95 -8.55 26.40 6.41
C GLU A 95 -9.72 27.30 6.03
N LEU A 96 -9.90 28.39 6.78
CA LEU A 96 -10.86 29.45 6.45
C LEU A 96 -10.15 30.54 5.67
N TYR A 97 -10.69 30.86 4.50
CA TYR A 97 -10.24 31.94 3.66
C TYR A 97 -11.29 33.06 3.65
N TYR A 98 -10.81 34.30 3.71
CA TYR A 98 -11.64 35.50 3.81
C TYR A 98 -11.68 36.31 2.49
N ASN A 99 -11.08 35.79 1.42
CA ASN A 99 -10.96 36.46 0.13
C ASN A 99 -11.61 35.65 -1.00
N VAL A 100 -11.95 36.32 -2.09
CA VAL A 100 -12.68 35.76 -3.26
C VAL A 100 -11.83 34.75 -4.06
N SER A 101 -10.51 34.69 -3.80
CA SER A 101 -9.56 33.90 -4.60
C SER A 101 -9.26 32.49 -4.06
N LYS A 102 -9.66 32.17 -2.82
CA LYS A 102 -9.43 30.85 -2.23
C LYS A 102 -10.67 30.35 -1.48
N ASP A 103 -10.98 29.07 -1.70
CA ASP A 103 -12.14 28.43 -1.09
C ASP A 103 -11.83 28.02 0.34
N SER A 104 -12.68 28.44 1.27
CA SER A 104 -12.66 27.88 2.63
C SER A 104 -12.98 26.40 2.57
N TYR A 105 -12.22 25.54 3.24
CA TYR A 105 -12.47 24.11 3.17
C TYR A 105 -12.23 23.39 4.49
N LEU A 106 -12.87 22.24 4.61
CA LEU A 106 -12.73 21.30 5.71
C LEU A 106 -12.78 19.88 5.12
N GLN A 107 -11.75 19.09 5.39
CA GLN A 107 -11.59 17.74 4.86
C GLN A 107 -11.30 16.76 5.99
N ILE A 108 -11.93 15.59 5.89
CA ILE A 108 -11.76 14.49 6.84
C ILE A 108 -11.49 13.23 6.02
N THR A 109 -10.45 12.49 6.40
CA THR A 109 -10.12 11.20 5.78
C THR A 109 -10.02 10.12 6.85
N TRP A 110 -10.83 9.07 6.71
CA TRP A 110 -10.69 7.82 7.44
C TRP A 110 -9.86 6.86 6.61
N GLN A 111 -8.72 6.40 7.15
CA GLN A 111 -7.86 5.45 6.44
C GLN A 111 -8.48 4.05 6.37
N ASN A 112 -9.15 3.65 7.46
CA ASN A 112 -9.80 2.35 7.59
C ASN A 112 -11.24 2.55 8.06
N PRO A 113 -12.16 3.01 7.19
CA PRO A 113 -13.55 3.20 7.57
C PRO A 113 -14.23 1.86 7.86
N THR A 114 -15.16 1.86 8.81
CA THR A 114 -16.00 0.71 9.15
C THR A 114 -17.46 1.03 8.83
N SER A 115 -18.33 0.03 8.89
CA SER A 115 -19.79 0.21 8.79
C SER A 115 -20.34 1.29 9.73
N SER A 116 -19.65 1.62 10.84
CA SER A 116 -20.04 2.71 11.74
C SER A 116 -19.91 4.11 11.12
N GLU A 117 -19.12 4.27 10.06
CA GLU A 117 -19.00 5.49 9.25
C GLU A 117 -20.07 5.58 8.15
N SER A 118 -21.01 4.63 8.07
CA SER A 118 -22.16 4.76 7.18
C SER A 118 -23.19 5.72 7.76
N GLY A 119 -23.84 6.49 6.89
CA GLY A 119 -24.94 7.36 7.24
C GLY A 119 -24.97 8.65 6.44
N LYS A 120 -25.84 9.57 6.88
CA LYS A 120 -25.98 10.90 6.30
C LYS A 120 -25.00 11.87 6.92
N TYR A 121 -24.17 12.44 6.07
CA TYR A 121 -23.27 13.53 6.40
C TYR A 121 -23.83 14.84 5.87
N PHE A 122 -23.64 15.89 6.66
CA PHE A 122 -24.08 17.24 6.34
C PHE A 122 -22.87 18.15 6.44
N CYS A 123 -22.54 18.84 5.37
CA CYS A 123 -21.70 20.01 5.49
C CYS A 123 -22.55 21.26 5.64
N GLY A 124 -22.19 22.10 6.61
CA GLY A 124 -22.72 23.45 6.73
C GLY A 124 -21.65 24.52 6.77
N ALA A 125 -22.00 25.70 6.26
CA ALA A 125 -21.18 26.91 6.36
C ALA A 125 -22.04 28.07 6.86
N HIS A 126 -21.54 28.79 7.87
CA HIS A 126 -22.15 30.02 8.38
C HIS A 126 -21.37 31.23 7.87
N VAL A 127 -22.08 32.18 7.28
CA VAL A 127 -21.52 33.40 6.71
C VAL A 127 -22.19 34.59 7.35
N GLN A 128 -21.39 35.59 7.70
CA GLN A 128 -21.90 36.88 8.13
C GLN A 128 -21.71 37.89 7.00
N ASN A 129 -22.80 38.52 6.59
CA ASN A 129 -22.76 39.54 5.54
C ASN A 129 -22.41 40.93 6.11
N SER A 130 -22.26 41.90 5.22
CA SER A 130 -21.91 43.29 5.52
C SER A 130 -22.89 44.04 6.43
N LYS A 131 -24.11 43.52 6.61
CA LYS A 131 -25.20 44.07 7.44
C LYS A 131 -25.37 43.29 8.76
N GLU A 132 -24.36 42.52 9.16
CA GLU A 132 -24.34 41.62 10.33
C GLU A 132 -25.41 40.51 10.33
N LYS A 133 -26.11 40.31 9.21
CA LYS A 133 -27.08 39.23 9.07
C LYS A 133 -26.35 37.93 8.77
N SER A 134 -26.66 36.90 9.56
CA SER A 134 -26.11 35.55 9.40
C SER A 134 -26.93 34.75 8.40
N GLU A 135 -26.25 34.14 7.43
CA GLU A 135 -26.80 33.18 6.48
C GLU A 135 -26.09 31.84 6.63
N SER A 136 -26.84 30.75 6.45
CA SER A 136 -26.35 29.39 6.66
C SER A 136 -26.61 28.55 5.42
N PHE A 137 -25.58 27.89 4.92
CA PHE A 137 -25.64 27.01 3.76
C PHE A 137 -25.46 25.57 4.20
N GLY A 138 -26.13 24.64 3.53
CA GLY A 138 -26.06 23.22 3.84
C GLY A 138 -26.12 22.33 2.60
N ARG A 139 -25.33 21.25 2.62
CA ARG A 139 -25.36 20.15 1.64
C ARG A 139 -25.26 18.83 2.38
N MET A 140 -25.92 17.80 1.84
CA MET A 140 -25.96 16.47 2.42
C MET A 140 -25.43 15.44 1.44
N LEU A 141 -24.72 14.45 1.95
CA LEU A 141 -24.28 13.25 1.26
C LEU A 141 -24.69 12.03 2.09
N THR A 142 -24.97 10.92 1.41
CA THR A 142 -25.19 9.62 2.06
C THR A 142 -24.02 8.71 1.72
N ILE A 143 -23.34 8.20 2.74
CA ILE A 143 -22.22 7.27 2.60
C ILE A 143 -22.66 5.89 3.07
N THR A 144 -22.33 4.87 2.28
CA THR A 144 -22.50 3.47 2.66
C THR A 144 -21.14 2.80 2.69
N VAL A 145 -20.77 2.26 3.84
CA VAL A 145 -19.55 1.48 4.02
C VAL A 145 -19.95 0.01 4.06
N GLU A 146 -19.51 -0.74 3.06
CA GLU A 146 -19.86 -2.13 2.85
C GLU A 146 -18.64 -3.03 3.02
N ARG A 147 -18.87 -4.28 3.46
CA ARG A 147 -17.83 -5.30 3.42
C ARG A 147 -17.44 -5.57 1.95
N PRO A 148 -16.14 -5.76 1.66
CA PRO A 148 -15.70 -6.07 0.32
C PRO A 148 -16.22 -7.43 -0.14
N THR A 149 -16.56 -7.52 -1.42
CA THR A 149 -16.88 -8.80 -2.05
C THR A 149 -15.62 -9.47 -2.59
N PHE A 150 -15.72 -10.76 -2.95
CA PHE A 150 -14.62 -11.45 -3.59
C PHE A 150 -14.19 -10.79 -4.91
N ASP A 151 -15.14 -10.27 -5.70
CA ASP A 151 -14.84 -9.57 -6.95
C ASP A 151 -14.08 -8.26 -6.71
N ASP A 152 -14.41 -7.53 -5.64
CA ASP A 152 -13.69 -6.32 -5.22
C ASP A 152 -12.24 -6.64 -4.85
N LEU A 153 -12.04 -7.75 -4.12
CA LEU A 153 -10.70 -8.24 -3.76
C LEU A 153 -9.94 -8.71 -5.00
N LEU A 154 -10.56 -9.50 -5.86
CA LEU A 154 -9.96 -10.03 -7.08
C LEU A 154 -9.51 -8.90 -8.02
N LYS A 155 -10.31 -7.85 -8.17
CA LYS A 155 -9.95 -6.67 -8.97
C LYS A 155 -8.69 -5.99 -8.43
N ASN A 156 -8.57 -5.86 -7.12
CA ASN A 156 -7.38 -5.31 -6.47
C ASN A 156 -6.17 -6.24 -6.63
N VAL A 157 -6.33 -7.55 -6.44
CA VAL A 157 -5.26 -8.55 -6.62
C VAL A 157 -4.76 -8.57 -8.07
N VAL A 158 -5.65 -8.52 -9.07
CA VAL A 158 -5.28 -8.43 -10.49
C VAL A 158 -4.55 -7.11 -10.78
N GLY A 159 -5.01 -6.00 -10.19
CA GLY A 159 -4.33 -4.71 -10.26
C GLY A 159 -2.91 -4.78 -9.69
N ILE A 160 -2.76 -5.38 -8.52
CA ILE A 160 -1.47 -5.62 -7.87
C ILE A 160 -0.57 -6.49 -8.75
N LYS A 161 -1.07 -7.61 -9.30
CA LYS A 161 -0.30 -8.48 -10.19
C LYS A 161 0.23 -7.72 -11.41
N LYS A 162 -0.62 -6.92 -12.06
CA LYS A 162 -0.22 -6.09 -13.20
C LYS A 162 0.86 -5.08 -12.80
N GLN A 163 0.69 -4.41 -11.66
CA GLN A 163 1.68 -3.47 -11.15
C GLN A 163 3.00 -4.16 -10.79
N THR A 164 2.95 -5.38 -10.24
CA THR A 164 4.12 -6.22 -9.96
C THR A 164 4.86 -6.59 -11.24
N GLU A 165 4.16 -6.97 -12.31
CA GLU A 165 4.77 -7.24 -13.62
C GLU A 165 5.42 -6.00 -14.21
N GLU A 166 4.76 -4.84 -14.12
CA GLU A 166 5.32 -3.55 -14.55
C GLU A 166 6.56 -3.16 -13.74
N ASN A 167 6.51 -3.35 -12.42
CA ASN A 167 7.63 -3.11 -11.53
C ASN A 167 8.79 -4.07 -11.79
N ARG A 168 8.52 -5.34 -12.10
CA ARG A 168 9.55 -6.31 -12.49
C ARG A 168 10.27 -5.89 -13.77
N LYS A 169 9.53 -5.40 -14.77
CA LYS A 169 10.12 -4.84 -16.01
C LYS A 169 11.01 -3.63 -15.70
N ARG A 170 10.54 -2.72 -14.84
CA ARG A 170 11.33 -1.56 -14.38
C ARG A 170 12.58 -2.00 -13.64
N LEU A 171 12.49 -3.02 -12.78
CA LEU A 171 13.62 -3.57 -12.04
C LEU A 171 14.68 -4.17 -12.97
N GLN A 172 14.26 -5.01 -13.94
CA GLN A 172 15.16 -5.59 -14.94
C GLN A 172 15.85 -4.51 -15.78
N SER A 173 15.12 -3.47 -16.18
CA SER A 173 15.70 -2.33 -16.87
C SER A 173 16.72 -1.61 -15.99
N ASN A 174 16.43 -1.40 -14.71
CA ASN A 174 17.36 -0.78 -13.78
C ASN A 174 18.62 -1.64 -13.53
N GLU A 175 18.48 -2.97 -13.41
CA GLU A 175 19.61 -3.89 -13.27
C GLU A 175 20.55 -3.84 -14.48
N GLN A 176 20.01 -3.87 -15.71
CA GLN A 176 20.81 -3.73 -16.92
C GLN A 176 21.57 -2.40 -16.95
N ARG A 177 20.92 -1.33 -16.50
CA ARG A 177 21.53 0.00 -16.43
C ARG A 177 22.63 0.07 -15.37
N ILE A 178 22.44 -0.55 -14.21
CA ILE A 178 23.49 -0.66 -13.17
C ILE A 178 24.72 -1.40 -13.70
N LYS A 179 24.54 -2.52 -14.41
CA LYS A 179 25.66 -3.25 -15.04
C LYS A 179 26.47 -2.35 -15.98
N SER A 180 25.80 -1.54 -16.81
CA SER A 180 26.48 -0.58 -17.67
C SER A 180 27.27 0.49 -16.89
N ILE A 181 26.75 0.96 -15.75
CA ILE A 181 27.50 1.86 -14.86
C ILE A 181 28.75 1.17 -14.32
N GLU A 182 28.63 -0.06 -13.85
CA GLU A 182 29.75 -0.82 -13.29
C GLU A 182 30.86 -1.02 -14.34
N GLU A 183 30.49 -1.32 -15.58
CA GLU A 183 31.43 -1.43 -16.71
C GLU A 183 32.13 -0.10 -16.99
N ASN A 184 31.39 1.01 -17.03
CA ASN A 184 31.96 2.35 -17.20
C ASN A 184 32.92 2.71 -16.06
N PHE A 185 32.55 2.42 -14.81
CA PHE A 185 33.40 2.67 -13.65
C PHE A 185 34.69 1.84 -13.70
N ARG A 186 34.60 0.56 -14.08
CA ARG A 186 35.77 -0.30 -14.29
C ARG A 186 36.69 0.25 -15.38
N SER A 187 36.13 0.72 -16.50
CA SER A 187 36.93 1.35 -17.57
C SER A 187 37.66 2.60 -17.06
N ASN A 188 36.99 3.46 -16.29
CA ASN A 188 37.62 4.65 -15.73
C ASN A 188 38.72 4.30 -14.73
N LEU A 189 38.56 3.23 -13.96
CA LEU A 189 39.57 2.75 -13.01
C LEU A 189 40.84 2.26 -13.73
N ILE A 190 40.69 1.59 -14.88
CA ILE A 190 41.81 1.19 -15.74
C ILE A 190 42.51 2.42 -16.31
N ASP A 191 41.75 3.38 -16.85
CA ASP A 191 42.30 4.63 -17.39
C ASP A 191 43.10 5.42 -16.32
N LEU A 192 42.61 5.46 -15.08
CA LEU A 192 43.29 6.08 -13.94
C LEU A 192 44.59 5.37 -13.57
N ASN A 193 44.63 4.03 -13.61
CA ASN A 193 45.86 3.28 -13.35
C ASN A 193 46.91 3.53 -14.44
N ILE A 194 46.51 3.54 -15.72
CA ILE A 194 47.41 3.89 -16.83
C ILE A 194 47.99 5.30 -16.64
N PHE A 195 47.14 6.26 -16.25
CA PHE A 195 47.56 7.62 -15.99
C PHE A 195 48.53 7.72 -14.80
N LYS A 196 48.28 6.97 -13.72
CA LYS A 196 49.18 6.85 -12.57
C LYS A 196 50.55 6.31 -12.98
N ASP A 197 50.59 5.26 -13.82
CA ASP A 197 51.85 4.70 -14.32
C ASP A 197 52.63 5.69 -15.18
N LYS A 198 51.93 6.50 -15.99
CA LYS A 198 52.56 7.59 -16.75
C LYS A 198 53.17 8.67 -15.83
N LEU A 199 52.51 9.01 -14.73
CA LEU A 199 53.03 9.97 -13.74
C LEU A 199 54.28 9.46 -13.02
N ILE A 200 54.30 8.18 -12.64
CA ILE A 200 55.48 7.55 -12.00
C ILE A 200 56.70 7.63 -12.94
N LYS A 201 56.52 7.29 -14.23
CA LYS A 201 57.58 7.39 -15.23
C LYS A 201 58.07 8.83 -15.47
N PHE A 202 57.21 9.83 -15.28
CA PHE A 202 57.58 11.23 -15.38
C PHE A 202 58.47 11.67 -14.20
N GLU A 203 58.16 11.21 -12.99
CA GLU A 203 58.97 11.48 -11.78
C GLU A 203 60.40 10.90 -11.91
N GLU A 204 60.57 9.84 -12.70
CA GLU A 204 61.86 9.14 -12.89
C GLU A 204 62.78 9.74 -13.98
N GLY A 205 62.35 10.73 -14.79
CA GLY A 205 63.11 11.23 -15.96
C GLY A 205 63.44 12.74 -15.96
N SER A 206 64.63 13.14 -16.49
CA SER A 206 65.09 14.55 -16.56
C SER A 206 65.31 15.09 -18.00
N SER A 207 64.87 16.34 -18.23
CA SER A 207 65.14 17.30 -19.35
C SER A 207 64.46 17.12 -20.72
N ASN A 208 63.96 18.24 -21.28
CA ASN A 208 63.33 18.56 -22.58
C ASN A 208 62.20 17.65 -23.14
N SER A 209 62.19 16.35 -22.87
CA SER A 209 61.05 15.44 -23.08
C SER A 209 59.86 15.77 -22.18
N GLN A 210 60.10 16.47 -21.06
CA GLN A 210 59.09 16.74 -20.03
C GLN A 210 57.96 17.65 -20.53
N THR A 211 58.21 18.56 -21.47
CA THR A 211 57.20 19.52 -21.96
C THR A 211 56.17 18.89 -22.89
N GLU A 212 56.60 17.94 -23.74
CA GLU A 212 55.71 17.19 -24.64
C GLU A 212 54.83 16.22 -23.82
N TRP A 213 55.44 15.53 -22.86
CA TRP A 213 54.74 14.65 -21.92
C TRP A 213 53.73 15.40 -21.04
N MET A 214 54.07 16.59 -20.56
CA MET A 214 53.14 17.46 -19.83
C MET A 214 51.92 17.83 -20.67
N ARG A 215 52.08 18.04 -21.98
CA ARG A 215 50.97 18.36 -22.89
C ARG A 215 50.04 17.16 -23.09
N GLU A 216 50.59 15.95 -23.20
CA GLU A 216 49.79 14.72 -23.26
C GLU A 216 49.06 14.42 -21.94
N ILE A 217 49.74 14.59 -20.80
CA ILE A 217 49.15 14.44 -19.46
C ILE A 217 47.98 15.41 -19.29
N TYR A 218 48.13 16.67 -19.70
CA TYR A 218 47.06 17.68 -19.59
C TYR A 218 45.85 17.32 -20.47
N LYS A 219 46.09 16.76 -21.66
CA LYS A 219 45.02 16.28 -22.56
C LYS A 219 44.28 15.08 -21.97
N ASP A 220 45.01 14.12 -21.41
CA ASP A 220 44.42 12.94 -20.75
C ASP A 220 43.62 13.33 -19.49
N MET A 221 44.13 14.26 -18.68
CA MET A 221 43.42 14.80 -17.51
C MET A 221 42.09 15.45 -17.90
N ASN A 222 42.09 16.33 -18.91
CA ASN A 222 40.87 16.99 -19.37
C ASN A 222 39.83 15.99 -19.88
N ASN A 223 40.26 14.93 -20.58
CA ASN A 223 39.37 13.87 -21.05
C ASN A 223 38.78 13.05 -19.89
N GLN A 224 39.57 12.73 -18.86
CA GLN A 224 39.07 12.01 -17.68
C GLN A 224 38.09 12.85 -16.85
N VAL A 225 38.37 14.15 -16.67
CA VAL A 225 37.45 15.07 -15.99
C VAL A 225 36.10 15.13 -16.72
N LEU A 226 36.10 15.17 -18.05
CA LEU A 226 34.88 15.16 -18.86
C LEU A 226 34.08 13.84 -18.69
N LYS A 227 34.76 12.68 -18.72
CA LYS A 227 34.14 11.36 -18.48
C LYS A 227 33.51 11.27 -17.08
N ASN A 228 34.22 11.75 -16.05
CA ASN A 228 33.76 11.71 -14.67
C ASN A 228 32.56 12.63 -14.44
N ALA A 229 32.55 13.83 -15.03
CA ALA A 229 31.41 14.74 -14.99
C ALA A 229 30.15 14.11 -15.60
N ASN A 230 30.27 13.45 -16.77
CA ASN A 230 29.15 12.75 -17.40
C ASN A 230 28.62 11.58 -16.56
N THR A 231 29.52 10.85 -15.88
CA THR A 231 29.15 9.74 -14.98
C THR A 231 28.40 10.26 -13.74
N GLN A 232 28.82 11.40 -13.17
CA GLN A 232 28.15 12.04 -12.04
C GLN A 232 26.75 12.56 -12.39
N VAL A 233 26.58 13.19 -13.57
CA VAL A 233 25.27 13.61 -14.08
C VAL A 233 24.34 12.41 -14.28
N PHE A 234 24.88 11.28 -14.75
CA PHE A 234 24.12 10.03 -14.86
C PHE A 234 23.72 9.50 -13.47
N LEU A 235 24.62 9.43 -12.50
CA LEU A 235 24.32 8.93 -11.15
C LEU A 235 23.23 9.77 -10.42
N TRP A 236 23.28 11.10 -10.55
CA TRP A 236 22.33 12.01 -9.93
C TRP A 236 20.88 11.86 -10.43
N GLN A 237 20.67 11.37 -11.65
CA GLN A 237 19.33 11.13 -12.19
C GLN A 237 18.67 9.83 -11.67
N HIS A 238 19.40 8.93 -11.00
CA HIS A 238 18.98 7.52 -10.82
C HIS A 238 18.89 7.00 -9.38
N LEU A 239 19.34 7.76 -8.36
CA LEU A 239 19.40 7.31 -6.95
C LEU A 239 18.08 7.40 -6.15
N ASN A 240 16.94 7.76 -6.75
CA ASN A 240 15.72 8.10 -6.00
C ASN A 240 14.67 6.97 -5.79
N VAL A 241 14.93 5.69 -6.11
CA VAL A 241 13.80 4.74 -6.32
C VAL A 241 13.72 3.46 -5.46
N THR A 242 14.71 2.98 -4.71
CA THR A 242 14.71 1.52 -4.38
C THR A 242 14.45 1.05 -2.94
N ASN A 243 14.09 1.87 -1.95
CA ASN A 243 13.88 1.38 -0.57
C ASN A 243 12.47 1.52 0.03
N SER A 244 11.52 2.21 -0.62
CA SER A 244 10.20 2.49 -0.01
C SER A 244 9.09 1.51 -0.38
N THR A 245 9.23 0.74 -1.47
CA THR A 245 8.10 0.02 -2.07
C THR A 245 7.90 -1.38 -1.50
N LEU A 246 8.96 -2.09 -1.13
CA LEU A 246 8.88 -3.45 -0.58
C LEU A 246 8.52 -3.47 0.92
N SER A 247 8.97 -2.47 1.67
CA SER A 247 8.61 -2.25 3.07
C SER A 247 7.17 -1.76 3.24
N ALA A 248 6.63 -1.04 2.26
CA ALA A 248 5.23 -0.60 2.24
C ALA A 248 4.23 -1.73 1.98
N LEU A 249 4.64 -2.82 1.30
CA LEU A 249 3.76 -3.95 0.96
C LEU A 249 3.66 -5.03 2.06
N THR A 250 4.64 -5.09 2.97
CA THR A 250 4.80 -6.23 3.89
C THR A 250 4.30 -5.97 5.32
N ASN A 251 4.01 -4.73 5.70
CA ASN A 251 3.85 -4.37 7.12
C ASN A 251 2.41 -4.44 7.71
N PRO A 252 1.29 -4.26 6.97
CA PRO A 252 -0.03 -4.45 7.57
C PRO A 252 -0.61 -5.88 7.45
N LEU A 253 -0.08 -6.72 6.55
CA LEU A 253 -0.70 -8.00 6.19
C LEU A 253 0.06 -9.24 6.68
N PHE A 254 1.37 -9.14 6.94
CA PHE A 254 2.19 -10.28 7.31
C PHE A 254 3.10 -9.98 8.51
N LEU A 255 3.25 -10.97 9.39
CA LEU A 255 4.25 -10.99 10.45
C LEU A 255 5.43 -11.85 10.00
N ALA A 256 6.62 -11.27 9.99
CA ALA A 256 7.83 -11.96 9.57
C ALA A 256 8.53 -12.66 10.75
N SER A 257 9.01 -13.88 10.54
CA SER A 257 9.86 -14.60 11.49
C SER A 257 11.31 -14.08 11.46
N THR A 258 12.13 -14.52 12.43
CA THR A 258 13.58 -14.55 12.22
C THR A 258 13.94 -15.57 11.13
N ARG A 259 15.14 -15.48 10.54
CA ARG A 259 15.55 -16.47 9.54
C ARG A 259 15.97 -17.78 10.19
N TYR A 260 15.47 -18.90 9.68
CA TYR A 260 15.91 -20.24 10.05
C TYR A 260 16.56 -20.90 8.84
N ASN A 261 17.83 -21.30 8.98
CA ASN A 261 18.66 -21.84 7.89
C ASN A 261 18.68 -20.97 6.61
N GLY A 262 18.59 -19.65 6.75
CA GLY A 262 18.56 -18.69 5.64
C GLY A 262 17.17 -18.38 5.10
N THR A 263 16.17 -19.21 5.41
CA THR A 263 14.78 -19.08 5.00
C THR A 263 14.02 -18.08 5.87
N LEU A 264 13.13 -17.27 5.28
CA LEU A 264 12.24 -16.34 5.98
C LEU A 264 10.81 -16.87 5.93
N TYR A 265 10.09 -16.85 7.06
CA TYR A 265 8.70 -17.27 7.12
C TYR A 265 7.78 -16.06 7.35
N LEU A 266 6.69 -16.00 6.60
CA LEU A 266 5.70 -14.93 6.67
C LEU A 266 4.36 -15.49 7.12
N LEU A 267 3.88 -15.08 8.28
CA LEU A 267 2.56 -15.43 8.80
C LEU A 267 1.54 -14.37 8.37
N SER A 268 0.45 -14.77 7.74
CA SER A 268 -0.63 -13.84 7.39
C SER A 268 -1.38 -13.34 8.63
N ASN A 269 -1.87 -12.11 8.57
CA ASN A 269 -2.89 -11.67 9.53
C ASN A 269 -4.15 -12.56 9.38
N ALA A 270 -4.76 -12.91 10.50
CA ALA A 270 -5.97 -13.72 10.54
C ALA A 270 -7.09 -12.99 9.78
N ARG A 271 -7.95 -13.73 9.07
CA ARG A 271 -9.16 -13.23 8.33
C ARG A 271 -8.96 -12.77 6.89
N LEU A 272 -7.76 -12.83 6.33
CA LEU A 272 -7.55 -12.47 4.92
C LEU A 272 -8.05 -13.54 3.96
N ILE A 273 -7.80 -14.81 4.28
CA ILE A 273 -8.06 -15.94 3.39
C ILE A 273 -8.52 -17.15 4.19
N ASN A 274 -9.58 -17.79 3.69
CA ASN A 274 -10.12 -19.05 4.21
C ASN A 274 -9.83 -20.24 3.30
N ASN A 275 -9.09 -20.07 2.21
CA ASN A 275 -8.83 -21.08 1.18
C ASN A 275 -7.33 -21.38 1.04
N SER A 276 -6.93 -22.64 1.24
CA SER A 276 -5.53 -23.09 1.16
C SER A 276 -4.91 -22.89 -0.23
N LEU A 277 -5.65 -23.12 -1.31
CA LEU A 277 -5.15 -22.91 -2.67
C LEU A 277 -4.88 -21.42 -2.95
N LEU A 278 -5.75 -20.53 -2.47
CA LEU A 278 -5.50 -19.09 -2.58
C LEU A 278 -4.31 -18.65 -1.72
N ALA A 279 -4.11 -19.28 -0.56
CA ALA A 279 -2.94 -19.01 0.27
C ALA A 279 -1.63 -19.41 -0.43
N GLN A 280 -1.62 -20.54 -1.14
CA GLN A 280 -0.51 -20.96 -1.99
C GLN A 280 -0.18 -19.90 -3.06
N GLU A 281 -1.18 -19.44 -3.82
CA GLU A 281 -1.01 -18.41 -4.85
C GLU A 281 -0.43 -17.10 -4.27
N ILE A 282 -0.85 -16.70 -3.07
CA ILE A 282 -0.27 -15.52 -2.42
C ILE A 282 1.19 -15.75 -2.05
N CYS A 283 1.54 -16.91 -1.49
CA CYS A 283 2.93 -17.21 -1.17
C CYS A 283 3.81 -17.20 -2.42
N GLU A 284 3.30 -17.71 -3.56
CA GLU A 284 3.99 -17.64 -4.86
C GLU A 284 4.18 -16.20 -5.36
N LEU A 285 3.18 -15.34 -5.20
CA LEU A 285 3.29 -13.90 -5.50
C LEU A 285 4.36 -13.21 -4.63
N LEU A 286 4.58 -13.68 -3.42
CA LEU A 286 5.63 -13.18 -2.51
C LEU A 286 7.01 -13.78 -2.80
N GLY A 287 7.13 -14.63 -3.83
CA GLY A 287 8.39 -15.28 -4.21
C GLY A 287 8.72 -16.52 -3.37
N GLY A 288 7.71 -17.15 -2.76
CA GLY A 288 7.83 -18.38 -1.98
C GLY A 288 6.68 -19.35 -2.24
N TYR A 289 6.31 -20.13 -1.24
CA TYR A 289 5.17 -21.06 -1.29
C TYR A 289 4.66 -21.34 0.13
N LEU A 290 3.53 -22.03 0.30
CA LEU A 290 3.07 -22.41 1.65
C LEU A 290 4.14 -23.26 2.33
N VAL A 291 4.32 -23.07 3.63
CA VAL A 291 5.38 -23.78 4.37
C VAL A 291 5.28 -25.29 4.20
N GLU A 292 6.37 -25.91 3.76
CA GLU A 292 6.52 -27.36 3.64
C GLU A 292 7.55 -27.83 4.67
N VAL A 293 7.08 -28.37 5.78
CA VAL A 293 7.97 -28.71 6.90
C VAL A 293 8.73 -29.99 6.60
N ASN A 294 10.05 -29.91 6.53
CA ASN A 294 10.91 -31.02 6.12
C ASN A 294 11.67 -31.67 7.28
N THR A 295 11.80 -30.98 8.42
CA THR A 295 12.56 -31.48 9.57
C THR A 295 11.89 -31.19 10.91
N ARG A 296 12.22 -31.98 11.93
CA ARG A 296 11.71 -31.75 13.30
C ARG A 296 12.17 -30.41 13.86
N ASN A 297 13.41 -30.01 13.60
CA ASN A 297 13.95 -28.75 14.10
C ASN A 297 13.24 -27.54 13.47
N GLU A 298 12.91 -27.62 12.18
CA GLU A 298 12.11 -26.62 11.49
C GLU A 298 10.70 -26.54 12.05
N PHE A 299 10.05 -27.70 12.26
CA PHE A 299 8.74 -27.77 12.91
C PHE A 299 8.75 -27.08 14.28
N ASP A 300 9.75 -27.38 15.12
CA ASP A 300 9.86 -26.79 16.45
C ASP A 300 10.15 -25.27 16.38
N PHE A 301 10.93 -24.82 15.40
CA PHE A 301 11.14 -23.38 15.14
C PHE A 301 9.82 -22.67 14.79
N LEU A 302 9.04 -23.22 13.86
CA LEU A 302 7.78 -22.64 13.40
C LEU A 302 6.72 -22.60 14.51
N ARG A 303 6.63 -23.67 15.32
CA ARG A 303 5.75 -23.69 16.50
C ARG A 303 6.13 -22.62 17.52
N ASN A 304 7.42 -22.45 17.79
CA ASN A 304 7.88 -21.40 18.70
C ASN A 304 7.59 -19.99 18.15
N PHE A 305 7.73 -19.81 16.83
CA PHE A 305 7.33 -18.57 16.18
C PHE A 305 5.84 -18.28 16.37
N LEU A 306 4.94 -19.24 16.09
CA LEU A 306 3.49 -19.10 16.28
C LEU A 306 3.11 -18.78 17.74
N LYS A 307 3.76 -19.45 18.70
CA LYS A 307 3.57 -19.19 20.14
C LYS A 307 4.02 -17.79 20.58
N SER A 308 4.97 -17.19 19.86
CA SER A 308 5.48 -15.85 20.17
C SER A 308 4.58 -14.72 19.66
N VAL A 309 3.68 -15.01 18.72
CA VAL A 309 2.79 -14.01 18.12
C VAL A 309 1.69 -13.64 19.11
N LYS A 310 1.42 -12.35 19.26
CA LYS A 310 0.29 -11.84 20.06
C LYS A 310 -1.00 -11.96 19.25
N SER A 311 -1.92 -12.79 19.70
CA SER A 311 -3.21 -13.07 19.03
C SER A 311 -3.06 -13.66 17.61
N PRO A 312 -2.41 -14.84 17.45
CA PRO A 312 -2.30 -15.50 16.15
C PRO A 312 -3.67 -16.03 15.67
N PRO A 313 -3.83 -16.31 14.36
CA PRO A 313 -4.98 -17.06 13.87
C PRO A 313 -5.08 -18.41 14.56
N GLU A 314 -6.28 -18.91 14.87
CA GLU A 314 -6.46 -20.18 15.56
C GLU A 314 -5.87 -21.35 14.77
N SER A 315 -6.05 -21.36 13.45
CA SER A 315 -5.43 -22.34 12.54
C SER A 315 -4.62 -21.67 11.44
N VAL A 316 -3.53 -22.30 11.03
CA VAL A 316 -2.61 -21.75 10.02
C VAL A 316 -2.35 -22.79 8.94
N TYR A 317 -2.81 -22.54 7.71
CA TYR A 317 -2.54 -23.41 6.56
C TYR A 317 -1.04 -23.51 6.26
N THR A 318 -0.64 -24.73 5.90
CA THR A 318 0.68 -25.12 5.41
C THR A 318 0.55 -25.82 4.05
N GLY A 319 1.67 -26.21 3.45
CA GLY A 319 1.71 -26.77 2.09
C GLY A 319 1.24 -28.22 1.97
N GLY A 320 0.91 -28.89 3.07
CA GLY A 320 0.48 -30.28 3.08
C GLY A 320 -0.95 -30.49 2.56
N THR A 321 -1.17 -31.50 1.73
CA THR A 321 -2.50 -31.87 1.22
C THR A 321 -2.58 -33.34 0.80
N ASP A 322 -3.78 -33.92 0.84
CA ASP A 322 -4.11 -35.22 0.26
C ASP A 322 -5.33 -35.18 -0.68
N GLU A 323 -5.69 -33.98 -1.19
CA GLU A 323 -6.86 -33.73 -2.07
C GLU A 323 -6.94 -34.71 -3.26
N ASP A 324 -5.79 -35.09 -3.82
CA ASP A 324 -5.73 -36.00 -4.97
C ASP A 324 -5.88 -37.48 -4.57
N HIS A 325 -5.43 -37.86 -3.37
CA HIS A 325 -5.36 -39.24 -2.91
C HIS A 325 -5.50 -39.32 -1.38
N GLU A 326 -6.73 -39.58 -0.91
CA GLU A 326 -7.07 -39.71 0.50
C GLU A 326 -6.08 -40.58 1.30
N GLY A 327 -5.56 -40.04 2.40
CA GLY A 327 -4.57 -40.68 3.26
C GLY A 327 -3.13 -40.65 2.73
N TYR A 328 -2.89 -40.12 1.53
CA TYR A 328 -1.55 -39.93 0.96
C TYR A 328 -1.17 -38.44 0.88
N TRP A 329 -0.57 -37.96 1.96
CA TRP A 329 -0.21 -36.56 2.13
C TRP A 329 1.08 -36.18 1.39
N ILE A 330 0.96 -35.17 0.54
CA ILE A 330 2.06 -34.56 -0.20
C ILE A 330 2.19 -33.07 0.10
N ASN A 331 3.38 -32.57 -0.16
CA ASN A 331 3.71 -31.16 -0.22
C ASN A 331 3.24 -30.58 -1.57
N ARG A 332 2.34 -29.58 -1.55
CA ARG A 332 1.68 -29.03 -2.74
C ARG A 332 2.65 -28.40 -3.73
N PHE A 333 3.68 -27.69 -3.27
CA PHE A 333 4.62 -26.99 -4.15
C PHE A 333 5.71 -27.94 -4.64
N SER A 334 6.42 -28.63 -3.74
CA SER A 334 7.52 -29.52 -4.12
C SER A 334 7.07 -30.86 -4.72
N GLN A 335 5.79 -31.22 -4.56
CA GLN A 335 5.24 -32.51 -5.00
C GLN A 335 5.97 -33.71 -4.35
N THR A 336 6.46 -33.51 -3.13
CA THR A 336 7.18 -34.54 -2.36
C THR A 336 6.33 -35.12 -1.23
N PRO A 337 6.61 -36.34 -0.74
CA PRO A 337 5.94 -36.86 0.44
C PRO A 337 6.16 -35.96 1.66
N MET A 338 5.06 -35.60 2.30
CA MET A 338 5.07 -34.69 3.44
C MET A 338 5.66 -35.36 4.69
N LYS A 339 6.39 -34.60 5.52
CA LYS A 339 6.77 -35.06 6.87
C LYS A 339 5.65 -34.79 7.86
N THR A 340 5.30 -35.82 8.61
CA THR A 340 4.16 -35.81 9.50
C THR A 340 4.59 -35.44 10.92
N PHE A 341 4.00 -34.37 11.44
CA PHE A 341 4.10 -33.93 12.83
C PHE A 341 2.69 -33.69 13.39
N TRP A 342 1.80 -34.64 13.11
CA TRP A 342 0.40 -34.64 13.50
C TRP A 342 0.20 -34.54 15.01
N ALA A 343 -0.90 -33.92 15.42
CA ALA A 343 -1.40 -34.04 16.77
C ALA A 343 -1.83 -35.49 17.05
N SER A 344 -2.03 -35.81 18.33
CA SER A 344 -2.50 -37.15 18.69
C SER A 344 -3.85 -37.44 18.04
N HIS A 345 -3.94 -38.57 17.35
CA HIS A 345 -5.09 -39.05 16.58
C HIS A 345 -5.34 -38.34 15.24
N GLN A 346 -4.51 -37.37 14.85
CA GLN A 346 -4.61 -36.72 13.55
C GLN A 346 -3.76 -37.45 12.49
N PRO A 347 -4.15 -37.40 11.20
CA PRO A 347 -5.42 -36.86 10.69
C PRO A 347 -6.58 -37.83 10.98
N ASP A 348 -7.72 -37.34 11.49
CA ASP A 348 -8.82 -38.20 11.93
C ASP A 348 -10.02 -38.32 10.98
N ASP A 349 -10.20 -37.39 10.03
CA ASP A 349 -11.51 -37.18 9.41
C ASP A 349 -11.51 -37.18 7.86
N GLY A 350 -10.80 -38.14 7.26
CA GLY A 350 -10.79 -38.43 5.81
C GLY A 350 -12.16 -38.67 5.13
N SER A 351 -13.24 -38.77 5.90
CA SER A 351 -14.62 -38.89 5.41
C SER A 351 -15.40 -37.57 5.32
N LEU A 352 -14.85 -36.46 5.84
CA LEU A 352 -15.50 -35.15 5.95
C LEU A 352 -14.89 -34.06 5.04
N ALA A 353 -14.07 -34.46 4.06
CA ALA A 353 -13.42 -33.57 3.09
C ALA A 353 -12.36 -32.60 3.68
N GLN A 354 -11.64 -33.05 4.72
CA GLN A 354 -10.54 -32.32 5.34
C GLN A 354 -9.20 -32.67 4.69
N HIS A 355 -8.92 -32.05 3.54
CA HIS A 355 -7.77 -32.44 2.71
C HIS A 355 -6.57 -31.49 2.77
N CYS A 356 -6.56 -30.56 3.74
CA CYS A 356 -5.53 -29.53 3.85
C CYS A 356 -4.91 -29.49 5.23
N GLN A 357 -3.58 -29.41 5.27
CA GLN A 357 -2.83 -29.37 6.52
C GLN A 357 -2.86 -27.97 7.12
N THR A 358 -2.99 -27.93 8.43
CA THR A 358 -2.82 -26.73 9.24
C THR A 358 -1.96 -26.99 10.47
N PHE A 359 -1.41 -25.92 11.06
CA PHE A 359 -1.09 -25.90 12.48
C PHE A 359 -2.29 -25.38 13.26
N TRP A 360 -2.71 -26.08 14.32
CA TRP A 360 -3.85 -25.67 15.12
C TRP A 360 -3.49 -25.31 16.56
N GLN A 361 -3.86 -24.10 17.00
CA GLN A 361 -3.58 -23.58 18.34
C GLN A 361 -4.08 -24.52 19.45
N LYS A 362 -5.24 -25.15 19.26
CA LYS A 362 -5.85 -26.06 20.24
C LYS A 362 -5.01 -27.31 20.49
N TYR A 363 -4.28 -27.77 19.47
CA TYR A 363 -3.32 -28.87 19.56
C TYR A 363 -1.91 -28.37 19.82
N ASP A 364 -1.74 -27.25 20.53
CA ASP A 364 -0.44 -26.64 20.79
C ASP A 364 0.36 -26.38 19.50
N TRP A 365 -0.29 -26.12 18.36
CA TRP A 365 0.34 -26.00 17.02
C TRP A 365 0.96 -27.27 16.45
N TYR A 366 0.53 -28.45 16.89
CA TYR A 366 0.76 -29.67 16.10
C TYR A 366 -0.07 -29.64 14.81
N MET A 367 0.31 -30.49 13.84
CA MET A 367 -0.38 -30.55 12.55
C MET A 367 -1.78 -31.16 12.73
N ASP A 368 -2.70 -30.67 11.92
CA ASP A 368 -4.13 -31.02 11.91
C ASP A 368 -4.65 -30.97 10.48
N ASP A 369 -5.60 -31.81 10.10
CA ASP A 369 -6.31 -31.71 8.83
C ASP A 369 -7.58 -30.87 8.96
N LEU A 370 -7.81 -30.02 7.97
CA LEU A 370 -8.94 -29.10 7.92
C LEU A 370 -9.49 -29.06 6.49
N GLU A 371 -10.75 -28.66 6.33
CA GLU A 371 -11.30 -28.39 5.01
C GLU A 371 -10.43 -27.34 4.30
N CYS A 372 -10.06 -27.59 3.05
CA CYS A 372 -9.25 -26.67 2.25
C CYS A 372 -9.91 -25.29 2.04
N VAL A 373 -11.24 -25.21 2.25
CA VAL A 373 -12.02 -23.98 2.25
C VAL A 373 -12.80 -23.88 3.56
N HIS A 374 -12.33 -23.02 4.46
CA HIS A 374 -12.93 -22.80 5.76
C HIS A 374 -14.22 -21.97 5.63
N LYS A 375 -15.28 -22.36 6.35
CA LYS A 375 -16.61 -21.77 6.20
C LYS A 375 -16.64 -20.33 6.77
N PRO A 376 -17.28 -19.34 6.11
CA PRO A 376 -17.25 -17.93 6.54
C PRO A 376 -17.93 -17.61 7.88
N ASN A 377 -18.74 -18.53 8.42
CA ASN A 377 -19.59 -18.31 9.60
C ASN A 377 -19.08 -19.03 10.86
N SER A 378 -17.88 -19.61 10.84
CA SER A 378 -17.24 -20.13 12.04
C SER A 378 -16.59 -18.97 12.81
N ASP A 379 -16.69 -18.99 14.14
CA ASP A 379 -15.97 -18.04 15.00
C ASP A 379 -14.45 -18.28 14.97
N SER A 380 -13.99 -19.40 14.40
CA SER A 380 -12.58 -19.77 14.30
C SER A 380 -11.84 -18.99 13.23
N THR A 381 -10.68 -18.47 13.59
CA THR A 381 -9.85 -17.67 12.68
C THR A 381 -8.80 -18.51 11.97
N VAL A 382 -8.69 -18.36 10.66
CA VAL A 382 -7.70 -19.06 9.85
C VAL A 382 -6.74 -18.06 9.20
N GLY A 383 -5.46 -18.42 9.19
CA GLY A 383 -4.40 -17.76 8.45
C GLY A 383 -3.57 -18.77 7.67
N PHE A 384 -2.44 -18.33 7.13
CA PHE A 384 -1.50 -19.19 6.41
C PHE A 384 -0.07 -18.71 6.62
N MET A 385 0.88 -19.60 6.37
CA MET A 385 2.30 -19.27 6.48
C MET A 385 3.02 -19.57 5.16
N CYS A 386 3.79 -18.58 4.70
CA CYS A 386 4.66 -18.72 3.53
C CYS A 386 6.10 -18.98 3.95
N GLU A 387 6.78 -19.82 3.19
CA GLU A 387 8.24 -19.98 3.19
C GLU A 387 8.84 -19.21 2.02
N ILE A 388 9.70 -18.22 2.30
CA ILE A 388 10.38 -17.43 1.27
C ILE A 388 11.85 -17.87 1.19
N GLN A 389 12.18 -18.58 0.11
CA GLN A 389 13.54 -18.98 -0.21
C GLN A 389 14.32 -17.82 -0.84
N LYS A 390 15.62 -17.76 -0.55
CA LYS A 390 16.49 -16.64 -0.87
C LYS A 390 16.95 -16.64 -2.32
#